data_AF-A0A7C4M165-F1
#
_entry.id   AF-A0A7C4M165-F1
#
_cell.length_a   1.000
_cell.length_b   1.000
_cell.length_c   1.000
_cell.angle_alpha   90.00
_cell.angle_beta   90.00
_cell.angle_gamma   90.00
#
_symmetry.space_group_name_H-M   'P 1'
#
loop_
_entity.id
_entity.type
_entity.pdbx_description
1 polymer ?
#
loop_
_entity_poly.entity_id
_entity_poly.type
_entity_poly.pdbx_seq_one_letter_code
_entity_poly.pdbx_strand_id
1 'polypeptide(L)' 'MRRLTIQNRVIDDASDCYVIAEIGHNHQGKLKTCMEMFKVAKECGADAVKLQKRDN' A
#
# COMPACT_ATOMS: atom_id res chain seq x y z
N MET A 1 -19.39 14.55 8.70
CA MET A 1 -18.76 13.80 7.59
C MET A 1 -17.36 13.44 8.03
N ARG A 2 -16.97 12.16 7.93
CA ARG A 2 -15.64 11.70 8.40
C ARG A 2 -14.62 11.97 7.30
N ARG A 3 -13.42 12.40 7.66
CA ARG A 3 -12.35 12.70 6.70
C ARG A 3 -10.99 12.32 7.27
N LEU A 4 -10.17 11.69 6.45
CA LEU A 4 -8.75 11.41 6.69
C LEU A 4 -7.95 11.88 5.48
N THR A 5 -6.76 12.43 5.71
CA THR A 5 -5.83 12.77 4.62
C THR A 5 -4.56 11.95 4.79
N ILE A 6 -4.21 11.17 3.76
CA ILE A 6 -2.95 10.45 3.68
C ILE A 6 -2.14 11.07 2.54
N GLN A 7 -0.99 11.67 2.89
CA GLN A 7 -0.21 12.51 1.96
C GLN A 7 -1.09 13.57 1.29
N ASN A 8 -1.30 13.47 -0.03
CA ASN A 8 -2.08 14.42 -0.82
C ASN A 8 -3.46 13.89 -1.21
N ARG A 9 -3.90 12.74 -0.64
CA ARG A 9 -5.18 12.10 -0.95
C ARG A 9 -6.15 12.24 0.22
N VAL A 10 -7.31 12.82 -0.06
CA VAL A 10 -8.45 12.93 0.87
C VAL A 10 -9.29 11.66 0.77
N ILE A 11 -9.65 11.12 1.93
CA ILE A 11 -10.49 9.93 2.09
C ILE A 11 -11.68 10.36 2.95
N ASP A 12 -12.87 10.39 2.36
CA ASP A 12 -14.12 10.72 3.04
C ASP A 12 -15.29 9.91 2.47
N ASP A 13 -16.49 10.17 2.97
CA ASP A 13 -17.70 9.42 2.59
C ASP A 13 -18.09 9.60 1.11
N ALA A 14 -17.47 10.54 0.37
CA ALA A 14 -17.73 10.81 -1.05
C ALA A 14 -16.58 10.41 -2.00
N SER A 15 -15.37 10.17 -1.48
CA SER A 15 -14.21 9.74 -2.28
C SER A 15 -14.26 8.25 -2.66
N ASP A 16 -13.55 7.87 -3.72
CA ASP A 16 -13.26 6.47 -4.01
C ASP A 16 -12.49 5.79 -2.85
N CYS A 17 -12.59 4.46 -2.77
CA CYS A 17 -11.83 3.69 -1.79
C CYS A 17 -10.32 3.96 -1.89
N TYR A 18 -9.67 4.07 -0.74
CA TYR A 18 -8.21 4.10 -0.65
C TYR A 18 -7.69 2.66 -0.51
N VAL A 19 -7.01 2.15 -1.54
CA VAL A 19 -6.60 0.74 -1.63
C VAL A 19 -5.15 0.58 -1.21
N ILE A 20 -4.92 -0.21 -0.16
CA ILE A 20 -3.59 -0.57 0.32
C ILE A 20 -3.27 -2.00 -0.10
N ALA A 21 -2.26 -2.19 -0.94
CA ALA A 21 -1.73 -3.51 -1.28
C ALA A 21 -0.89 -4.04 -0.11
N GLU A 22 -1.34 -5.14 0.49
CA GLU A 22 -0.66 -5.81 1.60
C GLU A 22 0.48 -6.69 1.04
N ILE A 23 1.71 -6.17 1.08
CA ILE A 23 2.90 -6.93 0.67
C ILE A 23 3.43 -7.77 1.84
N GLY A 24 3.31 -7.25 3.06
CA GLY A 24 3.61 -8.00 4.28
C GLY A 24 5.04 -8.53 4.28
N HIS A 25 5.17 -9.85 4.34
CA HIS A 25 6.43 -10.59 4.26
C HIS A 25 6.51 -11.48 2.99
N ASN A 26 5.62 -11.27 2.02
CA ASN A 26 5.52 -12.10 0.80
C ASN A 26 6.79 -12.05 -0.06
N HIS A 27 7.61 -11.02 0.12
CA HIS A 27 8.92 -10.88 -0.54
C HIS A 27 10.00 -11.84 0.00
N GLN A 28 9.74 -12.62 1.07
CA GLN A 28 10.64 -13.64 1.62
C GLN A 28 12.08 -13.16 1.86
N GLY A 29 12.24 -11.92 2.34
CA GLY A 29 13.55 -11.30 2.55
C GLY A 29 14.32 -10.88 1.29
N LYS A 30 13.77 -11.12 0.09
CA LYS A 30 14.40 -10.76 -1.20
C LYS A 30 14.02 -9.33 -1.60
N LEU A 31 15.00 -8.43 -1.59
CA LEU A 31 14.78 -7.02 -1.97
C LEU A 31 14.24 -6.87 -3.40
N LYS A 32 14.81 -7.61 -4.37
CA LYS A 32 14.38 -7.54 -5.77
C LYS A 32 12.90 -7.90 -5.93
N THR A 33 12.46 -8.98 -5.28
CA THR A 33 11.06 -9.42 -5.28
C THR A 33 10.16 -8.36 -4.64
N CYS A 34 10.59 -7.73 -3.54
CA CYS A 34 9.85 -6.65 -2.91
C CYS A 34 9.63 -5.45 -3.85
N MET A 35 10.68 -5.02 -4.55
CA MET A 35 10.60 -3.92 -5.52
C MET A 35 9.70 -4.24 -6.70
N GLU A 36 9.72 -5.49 -7.17
CA GLU A 36 8.83 -5.95 -8.25
C GLU A 36 7.36 -5.97 -7.81
N MET A 37 7.09 -6.41 -6.58
CA MET A 37 5.75 -6.34 -6.00
C MET A 37 5.24 -4.89 -5.88
N PHE A 38 6.11 -3.93 -5.55
CA PHE A 38 5.72 -2.51 -5.51
C PHE A 38 5.34 -1.99 -6.89
N LYS A 39 6.11 -2.36 -7.91
CA LYS A 39 5.84 -1.98 -9.29
C LYS A 39 4.48 -2.52 -9.74
N VAL A 40 4.22 -3.81 -9.54
CA VAL A 40 2.94 -4.44 -9.92
C VAL A 40 1.77 -3.82 -9.16
N ALA A 41 1.91 -3.58 -7.85
CA ALA A 41 0.85 -2.93 -7.06
C ALA A 41 0.49 -1.54 -7.62
N LYS A 42 1.51 -0.76 -8.03
CA LYS A 42 1.30 0.55 -8.67
C LYS A 42 0.62 0.43 -10.03
N GLU A 43 1.03 -0.53 -10.85
CA GLU A 43 0.43 -0.81 -12.17
C GLU A 43 -1.03 -1.25 -12.05
N CYS A 44 -1.39 -1.98 -10.99
CA CYS A 44 -2.77 -2.35 -10.67
C CYS A 44 -3.62 -1.20 -10.09
N GLY A 45 -3.02 -0.03 -9.81
CA GLY A 45 -3.73 1.14 -9.30
C GLY A 45 -3.87 1.20 -7.77
N ALA A 46 -3.08 0.46 -7.01
CA ALA A 46 -3.06 0.61 -5.56
C ALA A 46 -2.55 2.01 -5.15
N ASP A 47 -3.14 2.57 -4.09
CA ASP A 47 -2.76 3.88 -3.55
C ASP A 47 -1.50 3.82 -2.70
N ALA A 48 -1.32 2.72 -1.99
CA ALA A 48 -0.14 2.47 -1.17
C ALA A 48 0.20 0.98 -1.11
N VAL A 49 1.44 0.69 -0.73
CA VAL A 49 1.89 -0.64 -0.32
C VAL A 49 2.17 -0.65 1.18
N LYS A 50 1.92 -1.78 1.85
CA LYS A 50 2.24 -1.95 3.27
C LYS A 50 3.17 -3.14 3.47
N LEU A 51 4.33 -2.89 4.08
CA LEU A 51 5.25 -3.93 4.56
C LEU A 51 4.99 -4.28 6.03
N GLN A 52 5.39 -5.49 6.43
CA GLN A 52 5.39 -5.90 7.83
C GLN A 52 6.81 -5.76 8.40
N LYS A 53 7.02 -4.80 9.31
CA LYS A 53 8.22 -4.78 10.16
C LYS A 53 8.03 -5.81 11.28
N ARG A 54 9.02 -6.69 11.47
CA ARG A 54 9.06 -7.63 12.58
C ARG A 54 10.35 -7.40 13.36
N ASP A 55 10.26 -7.41 14.68
CA ASP A 55 11.39 -7.30 15.61
C ASP A 55 11.44 -8.55 16.53
N ASN A 56 11.06 -9.70 15.99
CA ASN A 56 11.04 -10.98 16.70
C ASN A 56 12.37 -11.73 16.62
#